data_AF-A0AAE1HBM9-F1
#
_entry.id   AF-A0AAE1HBM9-F1
#
_cell.length_a   1.000
_cell.length_b   1.000
_cell.length_c   1.000
_cell.angle_alpha   90.00
_cell.angle_beta   90.00
_cell.angle_gamma   90.00
#
_symmetry.space_group_name_H-M   'P 1'
#
loop_
_entity.id
_entity.type
_entity.pdbx_description
1 polymer ?
#
loop_
_entity_poly.entity_id
_entity_poly.type
_entity_poly.pdbx_seq_one_letter_code
_entity_poly.pdbx_strand_id
1 'polypeptide(L)'
;MAFTLRYMGKRAYKYVTKTMKIPLPSLRKLHRWASKLDFQSGTLHCIVKVMKAVCHTFDEPEKIAIITFDEVKVKEVHEYDQKHDCVMGPHLQMQVAMIRELFDKWRVPIYLDFDKQMASDLLNSLIRDAHDSGYVVKGCCSDMGGGNQGLLRVLGISPEITWIEHPVLSDEKIHFFGYAPHCLKLVRNWLLDTGFLLPDGSVVRKDPLEKLLNHVEVSSCFLTHLTTRSVVHLSLC
;
A
#
# COMPACT_ATOMS: atom_id res chain seq x y z
N MET A 1 -0.94 13.20 23.07
CA MET A 1 0.13 12.86 24.03
C MET A 1 0.01 11.44 24.63
N ALA A 2 -1.04 11.09 25.39
CA ALA A 2 -1.12 9.76 26.03
C ALA A 2 -1.17 8.59 25.01
N PHE A 3 -1.96 8.72 23.93
CA PHE A 3 -1.96 7.74 22.83
C PHE A 3 -0.61 7.65 22.12
N THR A 4 0.04 8.79 21.86
CA THR A 4 1.39 8.86 21.25
C THR A 4 2.41 8.08 22.07
N LEU A 5 2.46 8.30 23.39
CA LEU A 5 3.37 7.56 24.26
C LEU A 5 3.04 6.05 24.30
N ARG A 6 1.74 5.71 24.28
CA ARG A 6 1.30 4.31 24.24
C ARG A 6 1.65 3.63 22.92
N TYR A 7 1.63 4.37 21.81
CA TYR A 7 2.06 3.95 20.47
C TYR A 7 3.57 3.71 20.43
N MET A 8 4.38 4.62 20.98
CA MET A 8 5.84 4.46 21.08
C MET A 8 6.26 3.22 21.87
N GLY A 9 5.48 2.80 22.89
CA GLY A 9 5.69 1.50 23.50
C GLY A 9 4.84 1.20 24.73
N LYS A 10 4.41 -0.07 24.87
CA LYS A 10 3.67 -0.52 26.07
C LYS A 10 4.52 -0.36 27.34
N ARG A 11 5.82 -0.67 27.25
CA ARG A 11 6.78 -0.59 28.36
C ARG A 11 7.08 0.86 28.73
N ALA A 12 7.32 1.72 27.75
CA ALA A 12 7.51 3.16 27.95
C ALA A 12 6.32 3.79 28.68
N TYR A 13 5.10 3.54 28.20
CA TYR A 13 3.88 4.03 28.85
C TYR A 13 3.75 3.55 30.31
N LYS A 14 4.04 2.27 30.58
CA LYS A 14 4.04 1.70 31.94
C LYS A 14 5.14 2.31 32.81
N TYR A 15 6.34 2.53 32.28
CA TYR A 15 7.45 3.13 33.02
C TYR A 15 7.14 4.58 33.41
N VAL A 16 6.65 5.39 32.47
CA VAL A 16 6.27 6.78 32.73
C VAL A 16 5.16 6.88 33.78
N THR A 17 4.16 6.01 33.71
CA THR A 17 3.05 6.01 34.69
C THR A 17 3.44 5.43 36.05
N LYS A 18 4.15 4.30 36.08
CA LYS A 18 4.42 3.55 37.32
C LYS A 18 5.71 3.98 38.02
N THR A 19 6.77 4.29 37.26
CA THR A 19 8.10 4.62 37.78
C THR A 19 8.26 6.12 37.91
N MET A 20 8.04 6.89 36.84
CA MET A 20 8.15 8.35 36.86
C MET A 20 6.94 9.04 37.51
N LYS A 21 5.88 8.28 37.83
CA LYS A 21 4.64 8.77 38.49
C LYS A 21 3.95 9.92 37.74
N ILE A 22 4.14 10.02 36.43
CA ILE A 22 3.45 11.03 35.62
C ILE A 22 1.97 10.67 35.50
N PRO A 23 1.04 11.59 35.81
CA PRO A 23 -0.39 11.31 35.81
C PRO A 23 -0.92 11.17 34.38
N LEU A 24 -0.90 9.95 33.83
CA LEU A 24 -1.53 9.62 32.55
C LEU A 24 -2.79 8.76 32.75
N PRO A 25 -3.72 8.75 31.77
CA PRO A 25 -4.90 7.90 31.82
C PRO A 25 -4.56 6.42 32.04
N SER A 26 -5.49 5.65 32.64
CA SER A 26 -5.31 4.20 32.69
C SER A 26 -5.46 3.58 31.29
N LEU A 27 -4.86 2.41 31.08
CA LEU A 27 -5.03 1.66 29.83
C LEU A 27 -6.51 1.41 29.50
N ARG A 28 -7.33 1.10 30.51
CA ARG A 28 -8.78 0.93 30.33
C ARG A 28 -9.46 2.21 29.81
N LYS A 29 -9.06 3.38 30.30
CA LYS A 29 -9.55 4.67 29.78
C LYS A 29 -9.12 4.87 28.33
N LEU A 30 -7.87 4.57 27.97
CA LEU A 30 -7.40 4.65 26.58
C LEU A 30 -8.16 3.70 25.66
N HIS A 31 -8.37 2.44 26.06
CA HIS A 31 -9.16 1.49 25.27
C HIS A 31 -10.60 1.96 25.07
N ARG A 32 -11.26 2.47 26.11
CA ARG A 32 -12.60 3.04 26.02
C ARG A 32 -12.67 4.29 25.13
N TRP A 33 -11.61 5.08 25.07
CA TRP A 33 -11.55 6.22 24.15
C TRP A 33 -11.31 5.77 22.71
N ALA A 34 -10.41 4.80 22.49
CA ALA A 34 -10.15 4.23 21.18
C ALA A 34 -11.35 3.48 20.61
N SER A 35 -12.14 2.80 21.44
CA SER A 35 -13.34 2.05 21.02
C SER A 35 -14.47 2.93 20.47
N LYS A 36 -14.37 4.26 20.64
CA LYS A 36 -15.29 5.22 20.02
C LYS A 36 -15.03 5.40 18.53
N LEU A 37 -13.80 5.12 18.09
CA LEU A 37 -13.49 5.07 16.67
C LEU A 37 -14.02 3.77 16.11
N ASP A 38 -14.62 3.87 14.93
CA ASP A 38 -15.19 2.74 14.23
C ASP A 38 -14.42 2.49 12.94
N PHE A 39 -13.93 1.26 12.82
CA PHE A 39 -13.10 0.78 11.72
C PHE A 39 -13.70 -0.51 11.15
N GLN A 40 -15.03 -0.51 10.97
CA GLN A 40 -15.70 -1.59 10.26
C GLN A 40 -15.18 -1.71 8.82
N SER A 41 -15.39 -2.87 8.23
CA SER A 41 -15.03 -3.11 6.84
C SER A 41 -15.78 -2.15 5.89
N GLY A 42 -15.12 -1.80 4.79
CA GLY A 42 -15.54 -0.80 3.83
C GLY A 42 -14.73 0.50 3.92
N THR A 43 -15.38 1.62 3.59
CA THR A 43 -14.77 2.95 3.64
C THR A 43 -14.57 3.40 5.08
N LEU A 44 -13.35 3.83 5.42
CA LEU A 44 -12.97 4.30 6.74
C LEU A 44 -13.45 5.75 6.96
N HIS A 45 -14.75 5.93 7.14
CA HIS A 45 -15.37 7.27 7.27
C HIS A 45 -14.78 8.12 8.41
N CYS A 46 -14.31 7.49 9.49
CA CYS A 46 -13.64 8.22 10.57
C CYS A 46 -12.33 8.88 10.09
N ILE A 47 -11.58 8.22 9.20
CA ILE A 47 -10.36 8.75 8.59
C ILE A 47 -10.70 9.83 7.57
N VAL A 48 -11.69 9.59 6.70
CA VAL A 48 -12.15 10.58 5.71
C VAL A 48 -12.57 11.90 6.39
N LYS A 49 -13.26 11.82 7.54
CA LYS A 49 -13.60 13.01 8.36
C LYS A 49 -12.37 13.75 8.89
N VAL A 50 -11.36 13.01 9.35
CA VAL A 50 -10.09 13.61 9.81
C VAL A 50 -9.36 14.26 8.65
N MET A 51 -9.28 13.60 7.50
CA MET A 51 -8.69 14.16 6.28
C MET A 51 -9.36 15.49 5.91
N LYS A 52 -10.70 15.52 5.85
CA LYS A 52 -11.45 16.75 5.56
C LYS A 52 -11.15 17.89 6.55
N ALA A 53 -11.01 17.57 7.84
CA ALA A 53 -10.69 18.56 8.86
C ALA A 53 -9.27 19.12 8.73
N VAL A 54 -8.31 18.28 8.31
CA VAL A 54 -6.89 18.66 8.15
C VAL A 54 -6.63 19.30 6.79
N CYS A 55 -7.44 19.03 5.76
CA CYS A 55 -7.26 19.55 4.40
C CYS A 55 -7.09 21.09 4.36
N HIS A 56 -7.77 21.83 5.23
CA HIS A 56 -7.64 23.29 5.30
C HIS A 56 -6.26 23.79 5.74
N THR A 57 -5.44 22.93 6.35
CA THR A 57 -4.06 23.28 6.74
C THR A 57 -3.05 22.98 5.63
N PHE A 58 -3.48 22.42 4.51
CA PHE A 58 -2.62 22.05 3.39
C PHE A 58 -2.67 23.10 2.29
N ASP A 59 -1.52 23.35 1.68
CA ASP A 59 -1.41 24.12 0.44
C ASP A 59 -1.90 23.27 -0.76
N GLU A 60 -2.21 23.92 -1.89
CA GLU A 60 -2.74 23.23 -3.08
C GLU A 60 -1.87 22.04 -3.56
N PRO A 61 -0.51 22.13 -3.60
CA PRO A 61 0.32 20.98 -3.96
C PRO A 61 0.19 19.81 -2.99
N GLU A 62 -0.02 20.07 -1.69
CA GLU A 62 -0.13 19.04 -0.66
C GLU A 62 -1.48 18.30 -0.71
N LYS A 63 -2.48 18.88 -1.38
CA LYS A 63 -3.80 18.27 -1.64
C LYS A 63 -3.79 17.33 -2.85
N ILE A 64 -2.76 17.38 -3.69
CA ILE A 64 -2.61 16.49 -4.84
C ILE A 64 -2.20 15.10 -4.34
N ALA A 65 -3.02 14.11 -4.66
CA ALA A 65 -2.90 12.76 -4.14
C ALA A 65 -3.00 11.67 -5.21
N ILE A 66 -2.55 10.48 -4.83
CA ILE A 66 -2.65 9.22 -5.54
C ILE A 66 -3.33 8.22 -4.61
N ILE A 67 -4.20 7.37 -5.18
CA ILE A 67 -4.75 6.23 -4.46
C ILE A 67 -3.91 5.00 -4.78
N THR A 68 -3.41 4.33 -3.76
CA THR A 68 -2.70 3.06 -3.88
C THR A 68 -3.52 1.96 -3.25
N PHE A 69 -3.66 0.80 -3.90
CA PHE A 69 -4.38 -0.33 -3.33
C PHE A 69 -3.69 -1.66 -3.65
N ASP A 70 -3.80 -2.59 -2.70
CA ASP A 70 -3.20 -3.91 -2.77
C ASP A 70 -3.92 -4.87 -1.80
N GLU A 71 -3.73 -6.17 -2.03
CA GLU A 71 -4.25 -7.25 -1.23
C GLU A 71 -3.21 -7.74 -0.22
N VAL A 72 -3.63 -7.88 1.05
CA VAL A 72 -2.79 -8.43 2.11
C VAL A 72 -3.35 -9.77 2.55
N LYS A 73 -2.52 -10.82 2.49
CA LYS A 73 -2.89 -12.14 3.03
C LYS A 73 -3.07 -12.05 4.55
N VAL A 74 -4.19 -12.55 5.03
CA VAL A 74 -4.50 -12.59 6.47
C VAL A 74 -4.54 -14.03 6.98
N LYS A 75 -4.55 -14.20 8.29
CA LYS A 75 -4.67 -15.52 8.92
C LYS A 75 -6.14 -15.93 8.90
N GLU A 76 -6.42 -17.11 8.38
CA GLU A 76 -7.76 -17.70 8.31
C GLU A 76 -8.24 -18.16 9.70
N VAL A 77 -8.84 -17.24 10.46
CA VAL A 77 -9.42 -17.52 11.77
C VAL A 77 -10.79 -16.90 11.91
N HIS A 78 -11.63 -17.52 12.73
CA HIS A 78 -12.87 -16.89 13.17
C HIS A 78 -12.56 -16.05 14.42
N GLU A 79 -13.06 -14.82 14.44
CA GLU A 79 -13.00 -13.94 15.62
C GLU A 79 -14.40 -13.42 15.94
N TYR A 80 -14.66 -13.13 17.21
CA TYR A 80 -15.93 -12.58 17.63
C TYR A 80 -15.75 -11.11 18.03
N ASP A 81 -16.43 -10.21 17.31
CA ASP A 81 -16.47 -8.79 17.64
C ASP A 81 -17.60 -8.51 18.63
N GLN A 82 -17.22 -8.34 19.90
CA GLN A 82 -18.15 -8.02 20.98
C GLN A 82 -18.87 -6.69 20.82
N LYS A 83 -18.28 -5.72 20.09
CA LYS A 83 -18.88 -4.38 19.94
C LYS A 83 -20.06 -4.43 18.97
N HIS A 84 -19.95 -5.22 17.92
CA HIS A 84 -20.94 -5.34 16.85
C HIS A 84 -21.76 -6.62 16.92
N ASP A 85 -21.48 -7.48 17.91
CA ASP A 85 -22.19 -8.75 18.13
C ASP A 85 -22.19 -9.62 16.85
N CYS A 86 -21.00 -9.81 16.28
CA CYS A 86 -20.85 -10.57 15.03
C CYS A 86 -19.61 -11.46 15.05
N VAL A 87 -19.69 -12.56 14.29
CA VAL A 87 -18.55 -13.44 14.01
C VAL A 87 -17.92 -12.97 12.71
N MET A 88 -16.62 -12.68 12.75
CA MET A 88 -15.78 -12.26 11.63
C MET A 88 -14.96 -13.46 11.14
N GLY A 89 -14.72 -13.52 9.83
CA GLY A 89 -13.91 -14.56 9.23
C GLY A 89 -14.58 -15.94 9.12
N PRO A 90 -13.84 -16.93 8.60
CA PRO A 90 -12.44 -16.85 8.22
C PRO A 90 -12.29 -16.11 6.88
N HIS A 91 -11.25 -15.29 6.77
CA HIS A 91 -10.92 -14.54 5.55
C HIS A 91 -9.55 -14.94 5.03
N LEU A 92 -9.36 -14.92 3.72
CA LEU A 92 -8.09 -15.26 3.06
C LEU A 92 -7.22 -14.03 2.89
N GLN A 93 -7.85 -12.92 2.50
CA GLN A 93 -7.16 -11.69 2.14
C GLN A 93 -7.95 -10.46 2.57
N MET A 94 -7.25 -9.35 2.66
CA MET A 94 -7.80 -8.05 2.99
C MET A 94 -7.37 -7.05 1.93
N GLN A 95 -8.34 -6.46 1.23
CA GLN A 95 -8.11 -5.35 0.32
C GLN A 95 -7.89 -4.09 1.13
N VAL A 96 -6.78 -3.39 0.89
CA VAL A 96 -6.52 -2.09 1.52
C VAL A 96 -6.35 -1.05 0.42
N ALA A 97 -7.06 0.06 0.53
CA ALA A 97 -6.77 1.27 -0.25
C ALA A 97 -6.28 2.39 0.66
N MET A 98 -5.19 3.01 0.26
CA MET A 98 -4.61 4.16 0.92
C MET A 98 -4.60 5.33 -0.05
N ILE A 99 -4.85 6.52 0.49
CA ILE A 99 -4.56 7.77 -0.20
C ILE A 99 -3.23 8.31 0.31
N ARG A 100 -2.43 8.79 -0.62
CA ARG A 100 -1.10 9.33 -0.37
C ARG A 100 -0.91 10.57 -1.23
N GLU A 101 -0.26 11.58 -0.70
CA GLU A 101 0.22 12.73 -1.43
C GLU A 101 1.22 12.39 -2.55
N LEU A 102 1.30 13.30 -3.52
CA LEU A 102 2.35 13.26 -4.53
C LEU A 102 3.61 14.04 -4.12
N PHE A 103 3.46 15.13 -3.37
CA PHE A 103 4.53 16.12 -3.14
C PHE A 103 5.04 16.22 -1.69
N ASP A 104 4.44 15.51 -0.75
CA ASP A 104 4.82 15.51 0.68
C ASP A 104 5.04 14.06 1.20
N LYS A 105 4.87 13.78 2.50
CA LYS A 105 5.21 12.51 3.16
C LYS A 105 4.14 11.98 4.12
N TRP A 106 2.87 12.25 3.86
CA TRP A 106 1.78 11.58 4.57
C TRP A 106 1.35 10.28 3.85
N ARG A 107 0.31 9.64 4.35
CA ARG A 107 -0.46 8.56 3.71
C ARG A 107 -1.40 8.02 4.75
N VAL A 108 -2.63 7.74 4.37
CA VAL A 108 -3.63 7.21 5.30
C VAL A 108 -4.48 6.15 4.61
N PRO A 109 -4.85 5.08 5.31
CA PRO A 109 -5.81 4.12 4.78
C PRO A 109 -7.19 4.76 4.72
N ILE A 110 -7.89 4.57 3.60
CA ILE A 110 -9.26 5.07 3.39
C ILE A 110 -10.27 3.95 3.18
N TYR A 111 -9.81 2.74 2.87
CA TYR A 111 -10.66 1.58 2.67
C TYR A 111 -9.98 0.31 3.18
N LEU A 112 -10.76 -0.56 3.80
CA LEU A 112 -10.33 -1.88 4.24
C LEU A 112 -11.51 -2.83 4.16
N ASP A 113 -11.41 -3.92 3.41
CA ASP A 113 -12.46 -4.95 3.40
C ASP A 113 -11.85 -6.34 3.16
N PHE A 114 -12.56 -7.39 3.55
CA PHE A 114 -12.08 -8.77 3.46
C PHE A 114 -12.62 -9.46 2.22
N ASP A 115 -11.77 -10.25 1.57
CA ASP A 115 -12.10 -11.10 0.42
C ASP A 115 -12.85 -10.40 -0.73
N LYS A 116 -12.67 -9.09 -0.86
CA LYS A 116 -13.20 -8.28 -1.96
C LYS A 116 -12.09 -7.81 -2.86
N GLN A 117 -12.34 -7.80 -4.16
CA GLN A 117 -11.45 -7.19 -5.14
C GLN A 117 -11.79 -5.71 -5.31
N MET A 118 -10.80 -4.91 -5.74
CA MET A 118 -11.05 -3.54 -6.15
C MET A 118 -11.93 -3.49 -7.41
N ALA A 119 -13.11 -2.90 -7.29
CA ALA A 119 -14.05 -2.71 -8.40
C ALA A 119 -14.07 -1.25 -8.87
N SER A 120 -14.50 -1.00 -10.10
CA SER A 120 -14.58 0.35 -10.68
C SER A 120 -15.46 1.28 -9.87
N ASP A 121 -16.61 0.80 -9.40
CA ASP A 121 -17.58 1.61 -8.66
C ASP A 121 -17.03 2.00 -7.28
N LEU A 122 -16.34 1.06 -6.62
CA LEU A 122 -15.66 1.31 -5.36
C LEU A 122 -14.51 2.31 -5.54
N LEU A 123 -13.68 2.14 -6.58
CA LEU A 123 -12.59 3.09 -6.85
C LEU A 123 -13.15 4.50 -7.09
N ASN A 124 -14.21 4.60 -7.90
CA ASN A 124 -14.89 5.86 -8.16
C ASN A 124 -15.51 6.47 -6.90
N SER A 125 -16.09 5.67 -5.99
CA SER A 125 -16.60 6.20 -4.72
C SER A 125 -15.48 6.72 -3.82
N LEU A 126 -14.34 6.04 -3.75
CA LEU A 126 -13.19 6.51 -2.98
C LEU A 126 -12.59 7.80 -3.55
N ILE A 127 -12.55 7.95 -4.88
CA ILE A 127 -12.13 9.19 -5.53
C ILE A 127 -13.11 10.34 -5.21
N ARG A 128 -14.42 10.08 -5.23
CA ARG A 128 -15.45 11.06 -4.84
C ARG A 128 -15.29 11.47 -3.38
N ASP A 129 -15.11 10.53 -2.46
CA ASP A 129 -14.91 10.81 -1.03
C ASP A 129 -13.64 11.65 -0.77
N ALA A 130 -12.56 11.37 -1.52
CA ALA A 130 -11.33 12.16 -1.47
C ALA A 130 -11.55 13.59 -1.97
N HIS A 131 -12.26 13.74 -3.10
CA HIS A 131 -12.62 15.05 -3.65
C HIS A 131 -13.50 15.86 -2.68
N ASP A 132 -14.52 15.25 -2.09
CA ASP A 132 -15.42 15.89 -1.12
C ASP A 132 -14.71 16.26 0.19
N SER A 133 -13.54 15.67 0.43
CA SER A 133 -12.63 15.99 1.52
C SER A 133 -11.61 17.09 1.17
N GLY A 134 -11.62 17.58 -0.08
CA GLY A 134 -10.77 18.67 -0.57
C GLY A 134 -9.45 18.22 -1.22
N TYR A 135 -9.29 16.91 -1.52
CA TYR A 135 -8.10 16.37 -2.17
C TYR A 135 -8.34 16.17 -3.66
N VAL A 136 -7.30 16.33 -4.48
CA VAL A 136 -7.37 16.11 -5.92
C VAL A 136 -6.59 14.86 -6.28
N VAL A 137 -7.30 13.78 -6.62
CA VAL A 137 -6.68 12.52 -7.01
C VAL A 137 -6.23 12.61 -8.47
N LYS A 138 -4.91 12.51 -8.71
CA LYS A 138 -4.31 12.57 -10.06
C LYS A 138 -3.87 11.21 -10.59
N GLY A 139 -3.88 10.19 -9.75
CA GLY A 139 -3.52 8.85 -10.19
C GLY A 139 -3.92 7.74 -9.25
N CYS A 140 -3.84 6.53 -9.78
CA CYS A 140 -4.05 5.28 -9.08
C CYS A 140 -2.85 4.35 -9.31
N CYS A 141 -2.44 3.62 -8.29
CA CYS A 141 -1.32 2.69 -8.39
C CYS A 141 -1.68 1.37 -7.70
N SER A 142 -1.47 0.27 -8.41
CA SER A 142 -1.74 -1.08 -7.92
C SER A 142 -0.60 -2.01 -8.30
N ASP A 143 -0.64 -3.22 -7.74
CA ASP A 143 0.10 -4.33 -8.32
C ASP A 143 -0.46 -4.68 -9.71
N MET A 144 0.17 -5.64 -10.37
CA MET A 144 -0.26 -6.16 -11.68
C MET A 144 -0.79 -7.59 -11.57
N GLY A 145 -1.42 -7.93 -10.44
CA GLY A 145 -2.11 -9.20 -10.22
C GLY A 145 -3.35 -9.35 -11.10
N GLY A 146 -3.86 -10.57 -11.23
CA GLY A 146 -4.98 -10.88 -12.14
C GLY A 146 -6.25 -10.07 -11.86
N GLY A 147 -6.58 -9.81 -10.58
CA GLY A 147 -7.73 -8.99 -10.19
C GLY A 147 -7.59 -7.53 -10.66
N ASN A 148 -6.43 -6.93 -10.38
CA ASN A 148 -6.13 -5.54 -10.76
C ASN A 148 -6.00 -5.37 -12.28
N GLN A 149 -5.47 -6.37 -13.00
CA GLN A 149 -5.53 -6.39 -14.47
C GLN A 149 -6.97 -6.45 -15.01
N GLY A 150 -7.86 -7.19 -14.33
CA GLY A 150 -9.29 -7.22 -14.63
C GLY A 150 -9.93 -5.84 -14.47
N LEU A 151 -9.64 -5.14 -13.38
CA LEU A 151 -10.08 -3.76 -13.14
C LEU A 151 -9.60 -2.81 -14.24
N LEU A 152 -8.31 -2.85 -14.59
CA LEU A 152 -7.74 -2.00 -15.65
C LEU A 152 -8.48 -2.22 -16.99
N ARG A 153 -8.81 -3.47 -17.32
CA ARG A 153 -9.57 -3.80 -18.53
C ARG A 153 -10.99 -3.21 -18.49
N VAL A 154 -11.68 -3.30 -17.36
CA VAL A 154 -13.02 -2.71 -17.18
C VAL A 154 -12.98 -1.19 -17.34
N LEU A 155 -11.91 -0.56 -16.87
CA LEU A 155 -11.70 0.90 -17.00
C LEU A 155 -11.19 1.32 -18.39
N GLY A 156 -10.97 0.38 -19.33
CA GLY A 156 -10.46 0.68 -20.66
C GLY A 156 -8.99 1.07 -20.71
N ILE A 157 -8.21 0.76 -19.67
CA ILE A 157 -6.79 1.09 -19.59
C ILE A 157 -5.97 0.15 -20.49
N SER A 158 -5.10 0.75 -21.29
CA SER A 158 -4.23 0.11 -22.28
C SER A 158 -2.88 0.85 -22.35
N PRO A 159 -1.86 0.30 -23.05
CA PRO A 159 -0.60 1.02 -23.27
C PRO A 159 -0.77 2.40 -23.91
N GLU A 160 -1.79 2.57 -24.74
CA GLU A 160 -2.11 3.83 -25.43
C GLU A 160 -2.98 4.76 -24.56
N ILE A 161 -3.88 4.19 -23.75
CA ILE A 161 -4.81 4.93 -22.89
C ILE A 161 -4.55 4.57 -21.43
N THR A 162 -3.78 5.42 -20.75
CA THR A 162 -3.31 5.18 -19.37
C THR A 162 -4.07 5.98 -18.31
N TRP A 163 -5.25 6.49 -18.64
CA TRP A 163 -6.03 7.36 -17.76
C TRP A 163 -7.54 7.18 -17.94
N ILE A 164 -8.29 7.57 -16.90
CA ILE A 164 -9.74 7.79 -16.97
C ILE A 164 -10.06 9.25 -16.64
N GLU A 165 -11.25 9.71 -17.03
CA GLU A 165 -11.76 11.01 -16.60
C GLU A 165 -12.07 10.99 -15.09
N HIS A 166 -11.78 12.10 -14.41
CA HIS A 166 -12.10 12.23 -13.01
C HIS A 166 -13.62 12.22 -12.82
N PRO A 167 -14.17 11.41 -11.89
CA PRO A 167 -15.63 11.22 -11.74
C PRO A 167 -16.41 12.46 -11.23
N VAL A 168 -15.73 13.59 -11.04
CA VAL A 168 -16.29 14.81 -10.42
C VAL A 168 -15.78 16.06 -11.12
N LEU A 169 -14.47 16.17 -11.31
CA LEU A 169 -13.84 17.31 -11.98
C LEU A 169 -13.86 17.09 -13.50
N SER A 170 -14.57 17.96 -14.23
CA SER A 170 -14.52 17.97 -15.69
C SER A 170 -13.11 18.28 -16.19
N ASP A 171 -12.71 17.65 -17.29
CA ASP A 171 -11.40 17.82 -17.96
C ASP A 171 -10.17 17.39 -17.15
N GLU A 172 -10.37 16.77 -15.99
CA GLU A 172 -9.30 16.23 -15.17
C GLU A 172 -9.09 14.73 -15.40
N LYS A 173 -7.83 14.31 -15.37
CA LYS A 173 -7.44 12.92 -15.68
C LYS A 173 -6.84 12.24 -14.47
N ILE A 174 -7.17 10.96 -14.33
CA ILE A 174 -6.60 10.07 -13.31
C ILE A 174 -5.76 9.02 -14.02
N HIS A 175 -4.44 9.09 -13.84
CA HIS A 175 -3.48 8.20 -14.49
C HIS A 175 -3.27 6.90 -13.70
N PHE A 176 -3.15 5.78 -14.39
CA PHE A 176 -2.91 4.46 -13.79
C PHE A 176 -1.45 4.04 -13.92
N PHE A 177 -0.89 3.57 -12.81
CA PHE A 177 0.50 3.15 -12.72
C PHE A 177 0.60 1.72 -12.16
N GLY A 178 1.52 0.94 -12.72
CA GLY A 178 1.97 -0.29 -12.08
C GLY A 178 2.99 -0.01 -10.99
N TYR A 179 2.92 -0.78 -9.91
CA TYR A 179 3.91 -0.68 -8.84
C TYR A 179 5.31 -1.09 -9.33
N ALA A 180 6.16 -0.09 -9.56
CA ALA A 180 7.46 -0.27 -10.21
C ALA A 180 8.36 -1.35 -9.59
N PRO A 181 8.47 -1.50 -8.24
CA PRO A 181 9.25 -2.59 -7.66
C PRO A 181 8.74 -3.99 -8.01
N HIS A 182 7.43 -4.19 -8.21
CA HIS A 182 6.90 -5.48 -8.68
C HIS A 182 7.32 -5.75 -10.12
N CYS A 183 7.22 -4.74 -11.00
CA CYS A 183 7.68 -4.84 -12.39
C CYS A 183 9.17 -5.19 -12.47
N LEU A 184 10.03 -4.51 -11.68
CA LEU A 184 11.47 -4.79 -11.62
C LEU A 184 11.76 -6.22 -11.13
N LYS A 185 10.99 -6.70 -10.15
CA LYS A 185 11.12 -8.06 -9.63
C LYS A 185 10.76 -9.10 -10.69
N LEU A 186 9.72 -8.85 -11.49
CA LEU A 186 9.33 -9.72 -12.61
C LEU A 186 10.39 -9.72 -13.72
N VAL A 187 10.89 -8.54 -14.12
CA VAL A 187 11.99 -8.42 -15.09
C VAL A 187 13.22 -9.20 -14.62
N ARG A 188 13.60 -9.06 -13.34
CA ARG A 188 14.69 -9.84 -12.75
C ARG A 188 14.42 -11.34 -12.83
N ASN A 189 13.22 -11.81 -12.48
CA ASN A 189 12.89 -13.24 -12.54
C ASN A 189 13.00 -13.76 -13.98
N TRP A 190 12.43 -13.06 -14.96
CA TRP A 190 12.56 -13.42 -16.37
C TRP A 190 14.01 -13.47 -16.85
N LEU A 191 14.86 -12.53 -16.44
CA LEU A 191 16.29 -12.55 -16.76
C LEU A 191 16.99 -13.82 -16.24
N LEU A 192 16.65 -14.27 -15.03
CA LEU A 192 17.27 -15.41 -14.37
C LEU A 192 16.72 -16.76 -14.86
N ASP A 193 15.44 -16.82 -15.20
CA ASP A 193 14.73 -18.05 -15.56
C ASP A 193 14.89 -18.36 -17.05
N THR A 194 14.64 -17.39 -17.93
CA THR A 194 14.55 -17.61 -19.39
C THR A 194 15.48 -16.72 -20.20
N GLY A 195 15.77 -15.52 -19.71
CA GLY A 195 16.38 -14.42 -20.44
C GLY A 195 15.40 -13.67 -21.35
N PHE A 196 15.93 -12.72 -22.12
CA PHE A 196 15.20 -11.88 -23.07
C PHE A 196 15.69 -12.10 -24.50
N LEU A 197 14.77 -12.31 -25.42
CA LEU A 197 15.04 -12.26 -26.86
C LEU A 197 14.93 -10.81 -27.33
N LEU A 198 16.01 -10.25 -27.86
CA LEU A 198 16.05 -8.91 -28.41
C LEU A 198 15.61 -8.92 -29.88
N PRO A 199 15.20 -7.76 -30.44
CA PRO A 199 14.73 -7.67 -31.83
C PRO A 199 15.77 -8.08 -32.88
N ASP A 200 17.06 -8.01 -32.54
CA ASP A 200 18.17 -8.43 -33.40
C ASP A 200 18.44 -9.95 -33.35
N GLY A 201 17.63 -10.70 -32.60
CA GLY A 201 17.77 -12.14 -32.41
C GLY A 201 18.77 -12.54 -31.32
N SER A 202 19.45 -11.58 -30.69
CA SER A 202 20.34 -11.87 -29.58
C SER A 202 19.55 -12.21 -28.31
N VAL A 203 20.13 -13.05 -27.44
CA VAL A 203 19.49 -13.47 -26.20
C VAL A 203 20.30 -13.00 -25.01
N VAL A 204 19.67 -12.18 -24.15
CA VAL A 204 20.26 -11.71 -22.89
C VAL A 204 19.84 -12.67 -21.78
N ARG A 205 20.80 -13.39 -21.19
CA ARG A 205 20.59 -14.36 -20.09
C ARG A 205 21.46 -14.01 -18.88
N LYS A 206 21.36 -14.82 -17.83
CA LYS A 206 22.23 -14.73 -16.65
C LYS A 206 23.69 -15.15 -16.89
N ASP A 207 24.01 -15.84 -17.99
CA ASP A 207 25.36 -16.40 -18.25
C ASP A 207 26.50 -15.35 -18.12
N PRO A 208 26.37 -14.11 -18.65
CA PRO A 208 27.40 -13.07 -18.45
C PRO A 208 27.56 -12.66 -16.98
N LEU A 209 26.47 -12.67 -16.19
CA LEU A 209 26.52 -12.37 -14.77
C LEU A 209 27.22 -13.48 -14.00
N GLU A 210 26.96 -14.75 -14.33
CA GLU A 210 27.64 -15.91 -13.75
C GLU A 210 29.15 -15.91 -14.08
N LYS A 211 29.50 -15.59 -15.34
CA LYS A 211 30.92 -15.43 -15.74
C LYS A 211 31.60 -14.30 -14.98
N LEU A 212 30.94 -13.15 -14.83
CA LEU A 212 31.47 -12.02 -14.05
C LEU A 212 31.74 -12.43 -12.59
N LEU A 213 30.81 -13.16 -11.96
CA LEU A 213 30.98 -13.64 -10.59
C LEU A 213 32.17 -14.60 -10.42
N ASN A 214 32.55 -15.32 -11.47
CA ASN A 214 33.70 -16.24 -11.45
C ASN A 214 35.03 -15.55 -11.78
N HIS A 215 35.02 -14.40 -12.47
CA HIS A 215 36.23 -13.69 -12.91
C HIS A 215 36.71 -12.60 -11.97
N VAL A 216 35.86 -12.11 -11.06
CA VAL A 216 36.28 -11.12 -10.08
C VAL A 216 36.75 -11.86 -8.84
N GLU A 217 38.05 -11.79 -8.51
CA GLU A 217 38.50 -11.90 -7.12
C GLU A 217 37.94 -10.68 -6.40
N VAL A 218 36.67 -10.77 -6.01
CA VAL A 218 35.95 -9.69 -5.37
C VAL A 218 36.60 -9.51 -4.00
N SER A 219 37.41 -8.45 -3.85
CA SER A 219 37.85 -8.01 -2.52
C SER A 219 36.62 -7.95 -1.61
N SER A 220 36.78 -8.37 -0.36
CA SER A 220 35.68 -8.53 0.61
C SER A 220 34.75 -7.31 0.74
N CYS A 221 35.18 -6.13 0.27
CA CYS A 221 34.41 -4.88 0.19
C CYS A 221 33.31 -4.86 -0.89
N PHE A 222 33.41 -5.65 -1.97
CA PHE A 222 32.41 -5.66 -3.05
C PHE A 222 31.37 -6.79 -2.92
N LEU A 223 31.69 -7.84 -2.15
CA LEU A 223 30.82 -9.00 -1.92
C LEU A 223 29.53 -8.64 -1.14
N THR A 224 29.52 -7.51 -0.42
CA THR A 224 28.43 -7.15 0.50
C THR A 224 27.35 -6.26 -0.11
N HIS A 225 27.55 -5.65 -1.28
CA HIS A 225 26.65 -4.56 -1.72
C HIS A 225 25.78 -4.82 -2.95
N LEU A 226 26.12 -5.71 -3.88
CA LEU A 226 25.31 -5.87 -5.10
C LEU A 226 25.01 -7.31 -5.54
N THR A 227 25.79 -8.33 -5.14
CA THR A 227 25.62 -9.69 -5.65
C THR A 227 26.12 -10.74 -4.66
N THR A 228 25.31 -11.05 -3.64
CA THR A 228 25.47 -12.35 -2.99
C THR A 228 25.02 -13.44 -3.97
N ARG A 229 25.67 -14.62 -3.96
CA ARG A 229 25.27 -15.79 -4.79
C ARG A 229 23.77 -16.11 -4.68
N SER A 230 23.14 -15.73 -3.58
CA SER A 230 21.69 -15.76 -3.33
C SER A 230 20.84 -14.97 -4.34
N VAL A 231 21.37 -13.92 -4.99
CA VAL A 231 20.64 -13.11 -5.99
C VAL A 231 20.52 -13.84 -7.33
N VAL A 232 21.50 -14.66 -7.69
CA VAL A 232 21.50 -15.46 -8.93
C VAL A 232 20.84 -16.83 -8.72
N HIS A 233 20.95 -17.37 -7.50
CA HIS A 233 20.29 -18.61 -7.07
C HIS A 233 19.06 -18.34 -6.19
N LEU A 234 18.22 -17.38 -6.58
CA LEU A 234 16.95 -17.14 -5.91
C LEU A 234 16.09 -18.41 -6.02
N SER A 235 15.95 -19.15 -4.92
CA SER A 235 14.98 -20.23 -4.79
C SER A 235 13.58 -19.65 -4.95
N LEU A 236 12.80 -20.22 -5.87
CA LEU A 236 11.35 -19.98 -5.96
C LEU A 236 10.73 -20.27 -4.60
N CYS A 237 10.29 -19.22 -3.89
CA CYS A 237 9.36 -19.29 -2.77
C CYS A 237 8.04 -18.67 -3.22
#